data_AF-A0A800JEH7-F1
#
_entry.id   AF-A0A800JEH7-F1
#
_cell.length_a   1.000
_cell.length_b   1.000
_cell.length_c   1.000
_cell.angle_alpha   90.00
_cell.angle_beta   90.00
_cell.angle_gamma   90.00
#
_symmetry.space_group_name_H-M   'P 1'
#
loop_
_entity.id
_entity.type
_entity.pdbx_description
1 polymer ?
#
loop_
_entity_poly.entity_id
_entity_poly.type
_entity_poly.pdbx_seq_one_letter_code
_entity_poly.pdbx_strand_id
1 'polypeptide(L)'
;MAALEIARIAAIAITTSEGEETTTLRVEKMNSQWTVAQRGGYPADTDRIEGLIKNLMAMKILRRVPAGKSQLGRLHLSEPGTGETAATRIEFFAADGKSIKIVHLGKELSAPGGEGNTSAFDGGNFPDRRFVMLDAKPANAAVVDQTFSNANAAPADWINRTDFFDIKNVLTLAVDYSGTETTNSWKLARENTATNWTLVAAREGEALDQ
;
A
#
# COMPACT_ATOMS: atom_id res chain seq x y z
N MET A 1 19.83 7.14 -6.12
CA MET A 1 19.14 5.84 -6.00
C MET A 1 19.82 4.72 -6.81
N ALA A 2 21.13 4.79 -7.08
CA ALA A 2 21.80 3.98 -8.11
C ALA A 2 22.01 2.48 -7.81
N ALA A 3 21.14 1.84 -7.02
CA ALA A 3 21.24 0.40 -6.70
C ALA A 3 19.89 -0.31 -6.52
N LEU A 4 18.76 0.37 -6.76
CA LEU A 4 17.46 -0.31 -6.73
C LEU A 4 17.17 -0.84 -8.14
N GLU A 5 17.28 -2.14 -8.34
CA GLU A 5 16.91 -2.82 -9.58
C GLU A 5 15.54 -3.46 -9.40
N ILE A 6 14.55 -3.08 -10.22
CA ILE A 6 13.18 -3.60 -10.15
C ILE A 6 13.18 -5.14 -10.12
N ALA A 7 14.02 -5.76 -10.96
CA ALA A 7 14.11 -7.21 -11.09
C ALA A 7 14.50 -7.93 -9.79
N ARG A 8 15.26 -7.27 -8.90
CA ARG A 8 15.70 -7.85 -7.63
C ARG A 8 14.66 -7.74 -6.52
N ILE A 9 13.63 -6.92 -6.69
CA ILE A 9 12.58 -6.71 -5.69
C ILE A 9 11.60 -7.90 -5.76
N ALA A 10 11.47 -8.59 -4.62
CA ALA A 10 10.53 -9.69 -4.42
C ALA A 10 9.39 -9.32 -3.46
N ALA A 11 9.59 -8.36 -2.55
CA ALA A 11 8.53 -7.83 -1.71
C ALA A 11 8.73 -6.35 -1.38
N ILE A 12 7.63 -5.68 -1.05
CA ILE A 12 7.59 -4.31 -0.53
C ILE A 12 6.72 -4.32 0.73
N ALA A 13 7.24 -3.77 1.82
CA ALA A 13 6.45 -3.45 3.00
C ALA A 13 6.27 -1.93 3.09
N ILE A 14 5.04 -1.49 3.37
CA ILE A 14 4.72 -0.09 3.66
C ILE A 14 4.14 -0.04 5.06
N THR A 15 4.86 0.59 5.97
CA THR A 15 4.44 0.78 7.36
C THR A 15 4.07 2.24 7.60
N THR A 16 2.86 2.49 8.07
CA THR A 16 2.36 3.80 8.51
C THR A 16 2.10 3.78 10.01
N SER A 17 1.86 4.93 10.61
CA SER A 17 1.52 5.04 12.03
C SER A 17 0.33 5.96 12.27
N GLU A 18 -0.49 5.60 13.25
CA GLU A 18 -1.50 6.45 13.86
C GLU A 18 -1.19 6.52 15.36
N GLY A 19 -0.62 7.64 15.80
CA GLY A 19 0.01 7.71 17.12
C GLY A 19 1.17 6.72 17.23
N GLU A 20 1.10 5.83 18.23
CA GLU A 20 2.09 4.76 18.46
C GLU A 20 1.73 3.45 17.74
N GLU A 21 0.51 3.32 17.22
CA GLU A 21 0.07 2.12 16.53
C GLU A 21 0.59 2.09 15.09
N THR A 22 1.07 0.92 14.64
CA THR A 22 1.59 0.74 13.28
C THR A 22 0.70 -0.15 12.45
N THR A 23 0.39 0.28 11.23
CA THR A 23 -0.22 -0.57 10.21
C THR A 23 0.82 -0.89 9.15
N THR A 24 0.94 -2.17 8.77
CA THR A 24 1.86 -2.59 7.70
C THR A 24 1.11 -3.31 6.59
N LEU A 25 1.27 -2.81 5.38
CA LEU A 25 0.97 -3.50 4.13
C LEU A 25 2.18 -4.30 3.67
N ARG A 26 1.96 -5.46 3.07
CA ARG A 26 2.97 -6.24 2.38
C ARG A 26 2.45 -6.71 1.03
N VAL A 27 3.14 -6.31 -0.02
CA VAL A 27 2.99 -6.89 -1.35
C VAL A 27 4.21 -7.74 -1.69
N GLU A 28 4.01 -8.93 -2.21
CA GLU A 28 5.09 -9.87 -2.49
C GLU A 28 4.83 -10.76 -3.70
N LYS A 29 5.91 -11.22 -4.33
CA LYS A 29 5.83 -12.14 -5.45
C LYS A 29 5.58 -13.56 -4.93
N MET A 30 4.45 -14.14 -5.32
CA MET A 30 4.13 -15.54 -5.14
C MET A 30 3.91 -16.17 -6.52
N ASN A 31 4.58 -17.29 -6.82
CA ASN A 31 4.49 -17.96 -8.13
C ASN A 31 4.71 -17.00 -9.32
N SER A 32 5.68 -16.08 -9.19
CA SER A 32 6.01 -15.04 -10.18
C SER A 32 4.93 -13.97 -10.42
N GLN A 33 3.92 -13.86 -9.56
CA GLN A 33 2.91 -12.80 -9.60
C GLN A 33 2.93 -11.95 -8.33
N TRP A 34 2.71 -10.64 -8.45
CA TRP A 34 2.56 -9.79 -7.28
C TRP A 34 1.23 -10.07 -6.58
N THR A 35 1.27 -10.17 -5.25
CA THR A 35 0.13 -10.50 -4.41
C THR A 35 0.10 -9.63 -3.16
N VAL A 36 -1.08 -9.43 -2.57
CA VAL A 36 -1.28 -8.71 -1.31
C VAL A 36 -1.40 -9.71 -0.16
N ALA A 37 -0.40 -9.76 0.72
CA ALA A 37 -0.32 -10.76 1.78
C ALA A 37 -1.52 -10.71 2.75
N GLN A 38 -1.94 -9.50 3.13
CA GLN A 38 -3.10 -9.23 4.00
C GLN A 38 -4.45 -9.57 3.36
N ARG A 39 -4.46 -9.96 2.08
CA ARG A 39 -5.64 -10.44 1.36
C ARG A 39 -5.48 -11.90 0.95
N GLY A 40 -4.71 -12.67 1.72
CA GLY A 40 -4.50 -14.11 1.49
C GLY A 40 -3.74 -14.42 0.19
N GLY A 41 -2.90 -13.49 -0.29
CA GLY A 41 -2.19 -13.66 -1.55
C GLY A 41 -3.01 -13.30 -2.79
N TYR A 42 -4.08 -12.51 -2.64
CA TYR A 42 -4.86 -12.01 -3.78
C TYR A 42 -3.96 -11.21 -4.76
N PRO A 43 -4.15 -11.34 -6.10
CA PRO A 43 -3.37 -10.61 -7.09
C PRO A 43 -3.31 -9.10 -6.82
N ALA A 44 -2.11 -8.54 -6.82
CA ALA A 44 -1.89 -7.12 -6.61
C ALA A 44 -1.92 -6.34 -7.93
N ASP A 45 -2.25 -5.06 -7.85
CA ASP A 45 -2.13 -4.10 -8.94
C ASP A 45 -0.65 -3.89 -9.26
N THR A 46 -0.20 -4.54 -10.34
CA THR A 46 1.21 -4.52 -10.73
C THR A 46 1.63 -3.15 -11.25
N ASP A 47 0.74 -2.43 -11.95
CA ASP A 47 1.02 -1.09 -12.45
C ASP A 47 1.23 -0.10 -11.31
N ARG A 48 0.41 -0.20 -10.25
CA ARG A 48 0.61 0.58 -9.03
C ARG A 48 1.96 0.31 -8.37
N ILE A 49 2.32 -0.97 -8.22
CA ILE A 49 3.60 -1.39 -7.62
C ILE A 49 4.78 -0.87 -8.44
N GLU A 50 4.77 -1.10 -9.76
CA GLU A 50 5.83 -0.63 -10.64
C GLU A 50 5.90 0.89 -10.70
N GLY A 51 4.75 1.57 -10.69
CA GLY A 51 4.68 3.03 -10.66
C GLY A 51 5.34 3.60 -9.41
N LEU A 52 5.09 3.03 -8.23
CA LEU A 52 5.77 3.43 -7.00
C LEU A 52 7.29 3.26 -7.12
N ILE A 53 7.75 2.09 -7.58
CA ILE A 53 9.19 1.81 -7.72
C ILE A 53 9.83 2.77 -8.72
N LYS A 54 9.22 2.95 -9.90
CA LYS A 54 9.71 3.85 -10.96
C LYS A 54 9.79 5.29 -10.45
N ASN A 55 8.77 5.78 -9.75
CA ASN A 55 8.78 7.13 -9.18
C ASN A 55 9.90 7.30 -8.14
N LEU A 56 10.12 6.31 -7.26
CA LEU A 56 11.21 6.35 -6.28
C LEU A 56 12.60 6.34 -6.94
N MET A 57 12.76 5.64 -8.05
CA MET A 57 14.02 5.63 -8.80
C MET A 57 14.25 6.92 -9.59
N ALA A 58 13.18 7.50 -10.14
CA ALA A 58 13.21 8.71 -10.96
C ALA A 58 13.19 10.02 -10.17
N MET A 59 12.90 9.97 -8.86
CA MET A 59 12.82 11.17 -8.02
C MET A 59 14.10 12.00 -8.07
N LYS A 60 13.94 13.32 -8.15
CA LYS A 60 15.04 14.27 -8.13
C LYS A 60 15.22 14.79 -6.72
N ILE A 61 16.45 14.71 -6.22
CA ILE A 61 16.85 15.39 -4.98
C ILE A 61 16.95 16.88 -5.28
N LEU A 62 16.02 17.66 -4.74
CA LEU A 62 16.01 19.12 -4.88
C LEU A 62 17.01 19.76 -3.92
N ARG A 63 17.09 19.26 -2.68
CA ARG A 63 18.01 19.76 -1.66
C ARG A 63 18.31 18.69 -0.64
N ARG A 64 19.57 18.53 -0.24
CA ARG A 64 19.94 17.70 0.91
C ARG A 64 19.67 18.46 2.21
N VAL A 65 19.13 17.76 3.20
CA VAL A 65 18.86 18.31 4.53
C VAL A 65 19.37 17.32 5.57
N PRO A 66 20.70 17.14 5.71
CA PRO A 66 21.26 16.23 6.69
C PRO A 66 20.73 16.62 8.07
N ALA A 67 20.06 15.69 8.73
CA ALA A 67 19.42 15.93 10.01
C ALA A 67 20.22 15.27 11.13
N GLY A 68 20.35 15.95 12.27
CA GLY A 68 20.67 15.25 13.51
C GLY A 68 19.48 14.39 13.94
N LYS A 69 19.71 13.33 14.74
CA LYS A 69 18.62 12.47 15.25
C LYS A 69 17.51 13.28 15.93
N SER A 70 17.86 14.32 16.69
CA SER A 70 16.91 15.22 17.37
C SER A 70 16.07 16.07 16.41
N GLN A 71 16.43 16.18 15.13
CA GLN A 71 15.70 16.96 14.13
C GLN A 71 14.76 16.11 13.28
N LEU A 72 14.83 14.77 13.35
CA LEU A 72 13.99 13.88 12.55
C LEU A 72 12.49 14.12 12.79
N GLY A 73 12.10 14.33 14.06
CA GLY A 73 10.70 14.59 14.40
C GLY A 73 10.14 15.83 13.68
N ARG A 74 10.93 16.91 13.54
CA ARG A 74 10.49 18.13 12.83
C ARG A 74 10.24 17.92 11.34
N LEU A 75 10.85 16.90 10.76
CA LEU A 75 10.73 16.51 9.36
C LEU A 75 9.74 15.35 9.16
N HIS A 76 9.19 14.82 10.26
CA HIS A 76 8.38 13.61 10.32
C HIS A 76 9.12 12.40 9.74
N LEU A 77 10.41 12.28 10.05
CA LEU A 77 11.28 11.21 9.57
C LEU A 77 11.65 10.22 10.69
N SER A 78 10.92 10.22 11.80
CA SER A 78 11.10 9.24 12.87
C SER A 78 10.63 7.85 12.41
N GLU A 79 11.05 6.79 13.09
CA GLU A 79 10.57 5.43 12.77
C GLU A 79 9.05 5.30 12.98
N PRO A 80 8.38 4.41 12.24
CA PRO A 80 6.99 4.07 12.55
C PRO A 80 6.79 3.64 14.01
N GLY A 81 5.67 4.05 14.60
CA GLY A 81 5.30 3.75 15.99
C GLY A 81 5.88 4.72 17.03
N THR A 82 6.65 5.73 16.63
CA THR A 82 7.22 6.73 17.56
C THR A 82 6.34 7.98 17.74
N GLY A 83 5.03 7.87 17.55
CA GLY A 83 4.08 8.98 17.67
C GLY A 83 3.87 9.81 16.40
N GLU A 84 3.29 11.00 16.56
CA GLU A 84 2.81 11.87 15.46
C GLU A 84 3.87 12.33 14.45
N THR A 85 5.16 12.16 14.78
CA THR A 85 6.29 12.52 13.91
C THR A 85 6.90 11.32 13.17
N ALA A 86 6.24 10.16 13.23
CA ALA A 86 6.63 8.98 12.49
C ALA A 86 6.50 9.21 10.97
N ALA A 87 7.46 8.68 10.22
CA ALA A 87 7.39 8.62 8.77
C ALA A 87 6.53 7.44 8.31
N THR A 88 6.02 7.54 7.09
CA THR A 88 5.64 6.35 6.32
C THR A 88 6.93 5.67 5.86
N ARG A 89 7.18 4.43 6.29
CA ARG A 89 8.37 3.66 5.91
C ARG A 89 8.05 2.69 4.78
N ILE A 90 8.79 2.78 3.69
CA ILE A 90 8.79 1.81 2.60
C ILE A 90 10.06 0.99 2.69
N GLU A 91 9.93 -0.33 2.72
CA GLU A 91 11.06 -1.26 2.74
C GLU A 91 10.95 -2.26 1.59
N PHE A 92 12.04 -2.42 0.85
CA PHE A 92 12.13 -3.32 -0.30
C PHE A 92 12.95 -4.54 0.08
N PHE A 93 12.48 -5.73 -0.30
CA PHE A 93 13.14 -7.00 0.02
C PHE A 93 13.51 -7.78 -1.24
N ALA A 94 14.65 -8.47 -1.17
CA ALA A 94 15.09 -9.44 -2.15
C ALA A 94 14.36 -10.78 -1.97
N ALA A 95 14.53 -11.69 -2.93
CA ALA A 95 13.90 -13.02 -2.89
C ALA A 95 14.34 -13.87 -1.69
N ASP A 96 15.52 -13.61 -1.12
CA ASP A 96 16.00 -14.26 0.10
C ASP A 96 15.48 -13.60 1.39
N GLY A 97 14.55 -12.66 1.27
CA GLY A 97 13.95 -11.93 2.39
C GLY A 97 14.82 -10.81 2.96
N LYS A 98 16.02 -10.55 2.42
CA LYS A 98 16.88 -9.47 2.91
C LYS A 98 16.39 -8.11 2.44
N SER A 99 16.46 -7.13 3.33
CA SER A 99 16.20 -5.72 3.01
C SER A 99 17.24 -5.20 2.01
N ILE A 100 16.76 -4.64 0.91
CA ILE A 100 17.55 -4.01 -0.17
C ILE A 100 17.65 -2.51 0.10
N LYS A 101 16.53 -1.89 0.48
CA LYS A 101 16.40 -0.44 0.57
C LYS A 101 15.30 -0.05 1.53
N ILE A 102 15.55 0.98 2.33
CA ILE A 102 14.55 1.61 3.19
C ILE A 102 14.39 3.07 2.75
N VAL A 103 13.14 3.54 2.67
CA VAL A 103 12.80 4.93 2.39
C VAL A 103 11.77 5.38 3.41
N HIS A 104 12.12 6.38 4.22
CA HIS A 104 11.18 7.08 5.08
C HIS A 104 10.62 8.29 4.33
N LEU A 105 9.31 8.37 4.28
CA LEU A 105 8.55 9.48 3.71
C LEU A 105 8.04 10.34 4.86
N GLY A 106 8.57 11.56 4.96
CA GLY A 106 8.18 12.54 5.96
C GLY A 106 7.09 13.48 5.47
N LYS A 107 6.98 14.63 6.11
CA LYS A 107 5.93 15.60 5.79
C LYS A 107 6.09 16.17 4.39
N GLU A 108 4.95 16.44 3.76
CA GLU A 108 4.89 17.17 2.51
C GLU A 108 5.21 18.65 2.72
N LEU A 109 5.65 19.28 1.64
CA LEU A 109 5.99 20.68 1.57
C LEU A 109 5.28 21.29 0.37
N SER A 110 4.39 22.24 0.62
CA SER A 110 3.83 23.08 -0.43
C SER A 110 4.93 23.80 -1.21
N ALA A 111 4.63 24.21 -2.44
CA ALA A 111 5.48 25.09 -3.21
C ALA A 111 5.86 26.36 -2.40
N PRO A 112 7.06 26.93 -2.61
CA PRO A 112 7.39 28.24 -2.04
C PRO A 112 6.31 29.26 -2.43
N GLY A 113 5.63 29.86 -1.45
CA GLY A 113 4.50 30.78 -1.66
C GLY A 113 3.11 30.26 -1.27
N GLY A 114 3.00 28.99 -0.85
CA GLY A 114 1.73 28.31 -0.55
C GLY A 114 1.09 28.53 0.84
N GLU A 115 1.60 29.45 1.66
CA GLU A 115 0.87 29.93 2.84
C GLU A 115 0.47 31.39 2.59
N GLY A 116 -0.76 31.58 2.09
CA GLY A 116 -1.42 32.89 2.07
C GLY A 116 -1.18 33.78 0.85
N ASN A 117 -0.62 33.31 -0.27
CA ASN A 117 -0.45 34.16 -1.45
C ASN A 117 -1.32 33.71 -2.64
N THR A 118 -2.42 34.41 -2.84
CA THR A 118 -3.14 34.47 -4.12
C THR A 118 -2.31 35.31 -5.10
N SER A 119 -1.19 34.78 -5.61
CA SER A 119 -0.50 35.44 -6.72
C SER A 119 -1.07 34.93 -8.04
N ALA A 120 -2.13 35.59 -8.49
CA ALA A 120 -2.83 35.38 -9.76
C ALA A 120 -2.01 35.78 -11.01
N PHE A 121 -0.67 35.76 -10.96
CA PHE A 121 0.15 36.38 -12.02
C PHE A 121 1.52 35.74 -12.30
N ASP A 122 1.77 34.49 -11.94
CA ASP A 122 2.89 33.75 -12.54
C ASP A 122 2.55 32.26 -12.66
N GLY A 123 2.54 31.77 -13.89
CA GLY A 123 2.09 30.43 -14.28
C GLY A 123 3.09 29.31 -13.94
N GLY A 124 3.59 29.30 -12.71
CA GLY A 124 4.52 28.28 -12.22
C GLY A 124 3.79 27.22 -11.40
N ASN A 125 3.34 26.14 -12.04
CA ASN A 125 2.87 24.94 -11.31
C ASN A 125 4.10 24.24 -10.70
N PHE A 126 4.54 24.69 -9.53
CA PHE A 126 5.63 24.04 -8.81
C PHE A 126 5.13 22.68 -8.29
N PRO A 127 5.85 21.57 -8.55
CA PRO A 127 5.43 20.26 -8.06
C PRO A 127 5.47 20.25 -6.53
N ASP A 128 4.48 19.58 -5.93
CA ASP A 128 4.50 19.27 -4.51
C ASP A 128 5.77 18.48 -4.13
N ARG A 129 6.31 18.78 -2.94
CA ARG A 129 7.61 18.26 -2.50
C ARG A 129 7.45 17.47 -1.22
N ARG A 130 8.42 16.62 -0.89
CA ARG A 130 8.40 15.85 0.36
C ARG A 130 9.79 15.67 0.95
N PHE A 131 9.87 15.64 2.28
CA PHE A 131 11.07 15.17 2.98
C PHE A 131 11.18 13.65 2.86
N VAL A 132 12.37 13.15 2.51
CA VAL A 132 12.67 11.72 2.48
C VAL A 132 13.97 11.45 3.22
N MET A 133 14.10 10.26 3.79
CA MET A 133 15.35 9.75 4.34
C MET A 133 15.62 8.34 3.80
N LEU A 134 16.83 8.13 3.30
CA LEU A 134 17.24 6.85 2.71
C LEU A 134 18.03 6.00 3.70
N ASP A 135 17.72 4.71 3.72
CA ASP A 135 18.38 3.66 4.50
C ASP A 135 18.35 3.89 6.01
N ALA A 136 17.33 4.59 6.51
CA ALA A 136 17.23 5.03 7.91
C ALA A 136 18.46 5.84 8.40
N LYS A 137 19.16 6.52 7.48
CA LYS A 137 20.36 7.31 7.78
C LYS A 137 20.03 8.80 7.76
N PRO A 138 20.07 9.51 8.90
CA PRO A 138 19.75 10.94 8.97
C PRO A 138 20.62 11.83 8.06
N ALA A 139 21.86 11.42 7.78
CA ALA A 139 22.76 12.09 6.84
C ALA A 139 22.26 12.04 5.37
N ASN A 140 21.37 11.09 5.06
CA ASN A 140 20.76 10.91 3.74
C ASN A 140 19.37 11.57 3.63
N ALA A 141 18.98 12.41 4.60
CA ALA A 141 17.74 13.16 4.52
C ALA A 141 17.80 14.24 3.42
N ALA A 142 16.70 14.39 2.68
CA ALA A 142 16.60 15.28 1.53
C ALA A 142 15.15 15.75 1.30
N VAL A 143 14.98 16.78 0.47
CA VAL A 143 13.71 17.16 -0.14
C VAL A 143 13.73 16.72 -1.61
N VAL A 144 12.63 16.11 -2.06
CA VAL A 144 12.47 15.62 -3.45
C VAL A 144 11.27 16.26 -4.14
N ASP A 145 11.22 16.13 -5.47
CA ASP A 145 10.19 16.67 -6.38
C ASP A 145 8.94 15.78 -6.53
N GLN A 146 8.68 14.94 -5.52
CA GLN A 146 7.59 13.96 -5.52
C GLN A 146 6.96 13.91 -4.13
N THR A 147 5.66 13.64 -4.09
CA THR A 147 4.93 13.38 -2.84
C THR A 147 4.88 11.91 -2.50
N PHE A 148 4.75 10.99 -3.47
CA PHE A 148 4.45 9.58 -3.20
C PHE A 148 3.13 9.39 -2.42
N SER A 149 2.11 10.19 -2.75
CA SER A 149 0.78 10.12 -2.13
C SER A 149 0.09 8.75 -2.27
N ASN A 150 0.53 7.91 -3.21
CA ASN A 150 0.05 6.54 -3.39
C ASN A 150 0.73 5.50 -2.48
N ALA A 151 1.76 5.87 -1.72
CA ALA A 151 2.42 4.98 -0.76
C ALA A 151 1.64 4.91 0.56
N ASN A 152 0.61 4.07 0.60
CA ASN A 152 -0.22 3.85 1.78
C ASN A 152 -0.19 2.38 2.23
N ALA A 153 -0.62 2.12 3.46
CA ALA A 153 -0.68 0.78 4.05
C ALA A 153 -2.07 0.12 3.93
N ALA A 154 -2.99 0.65 3.12
CA ALA A 154 -4.36 0.15 3.00
C ALA A 154 -4.43 -1.01 1.98
N PRO A 155 -4.63 -2.28 2.37
CA PRO A 155 -4.49 -3.41 1.44
C PRO A 155 -5.47 -3.37 0.25
N ALA A 156 -6.65 -2.77 0.43
CA ALA A 156 -7.65 -2.64 -0.64
C ALA A 156 -7.18 -1.74 -1.80
N ASP A 157 -6.23 -0.83 -1.57
CA ASP A 157 -5.72 0.05 -2.63
C ASP A 157 -4.67 -0.61 -3.52
N TRP A 158 -4.22 -1.82 -3.15
CA TRP A 158 -3.14 -2.53 -3.80
C TRP A 158 -3.56 -3.82 -4.51
N ILE A 159 -4.83 -4.20 -4.43
CA ILE A 159 -5.36 -5.35 -5.18
C ILE A 159 -5.59 -4.98 -6.64
N ASN A 160 -5.41 -5.94 -7.53
CA ASN A 160 -5.82 -5.80 -8.93
C ASN A 160 -7.36 -5.73 -8.98
N ARG A 161 -7.88 -4.58 -9.43
CA ARG A 161 -9.32 -4.32 -9.55
C ARG A 161 -9.85 -4.47 -10.98
N THR A 162 -8.98 -4.66 -11.96
CA THR A 162 -9.34 -4.74 -13.38
C THR A 162 -9.46 -6.19 -13.84
N ASP A 163 -8.56 -7.04 -13.37
CA ASP A 163 -8.52 -8.46 -13.68
C ASP A 163 -9.17 -9.27 -12.55
N PHE A 164 -10.35 -8.84 -12.10
CA PHE A 164 -11.20 -9.74 -11.33
C PHE A 164 -11.41 -11.00 -12.17
N PHE A 165 -11.23 -12.16 -11.55
CA PHE A 165 -11.64 -13.40 -12.19
C PHE A 165 -13.13 -13.28 -12.55
N ASP A 166 -13.45 -13.45 -13.83
CA ASP A 166 -14.82 -13.45 -14.30
C ASP A 166 -15.42 -14.83 -13.96
N ILE A 167 -16.09 -14.94 -12.81
CA ILE A 167 -16.77 -16.20 -12.44
C ILE A 167 -18.09 -16.27 -13.20
N LYS A 168 -18.04 -16.77 -14.42
CA LYS A 168 -19.23 -17.09 -15.20
C LYS A 168 -19.84 -18.40 -14.76
N ASN A 169 -21.15 -18.49 -14.91
CA ASN A 169 -21.90 -19.73 -14.74
C ASN A 169 -21.70 -20.39 -13.36
N VAL A 170 -21.57 -19.59 -12.29
CA VAL A 170 -21.45 -20.09 -10.92
C VAL A 170 -22.64 -20.99 -10.62
N LEU A 171 -22.40 -22.25 -10.27
CA LEU A 171 -23.45 -23.20 -9.87
C LEU A 171 -23.52 -23.37 -8.35
N THR A 172 -22.43 -23.03 -7.64
CA THR A 172 -22.32 -23.15 -6.19
C THR A 172 -21.58 -21.97 -5.60
N LEU A 173 -22.11 -21.41 -4.51
CA LEU A 173 -21.46 -20.39 -3.69
C LEU A 173 -21.46 -20.87 -2.25
N ALA A 174 -20.34 -20.77 -1.55
CA ALA A 174 -20.26 -21.16 -0.15
C ALA A 174 -19.44 -20.15 0.65
N VAL A 175 -19.85 -19.93 1.88
CA VAL A 175 -19.07 -19.18 2.87
C VAL A 175 -18.84 -20.12 4.04
N ASP A 176 -17.58 -20.45 4.29
CA ASP A 176 -17.15 -21.33 5.38
C ASP A 176 -16.56 -20.48 6.51
N TYR A 177 -17.28 -20.38 7.61
CA TYR A 177 -16.77 -19.81 8.85
C TYR A 177 -15.99 -20.88 9.63
N SER A 178 -14.91 -20.49 10.28
CA SER A 178 -14.09 -21.39 11.10
C SER A 178 -14.24 -21.11 12.60
N GLY A 179 -13.78 -22.04 13.44
CA GLY A 179 -13.81 -21.88 14.90
C GLY A 179 -15.21 -21.97 15.49
N THR A 180 -15.58 -21.01 16.35
CA THR A 180 -16.90 -20.98 17.02
C THR A 180 -18.03 -20.55 16.09
N GLU A 181 -17.72 -19.94 14.95
CA GLU A 181 -18.69 -19.39 14.02
C GLU A 181 -19.11 -20.38 12.92
N THR A 182 -18.67 -21.65 12.98
CA THR A 182 -18.93 -22.65 11.92
C THR A 182 -20.41 -22.81 11.59
N THR A 183 -21.30 -22.58 12.55
CA THR A 183 -22.76 -22.65 12.37
C THR A 183 -23.33 -21.54 11.50
N ASN A 184 -22.56 -20.49 11.21
CA ASN A 184 -22.92 -19.41 10.29
C ASN A 184 -22.50 -19.70 8.85
N SER A 185 -21.87 -20.84 8.60
CA SER A 185 -21.49 -21.27 7.25
C SER A 185 -22.73 -21.65 6.44
N TRP A 186 -22.76 -21.24 5.19
CA TRP A 186 -23.89 -21.50 4.30
C TRP A 186 -23.41 -21.79 2.88
N LYS A 187 -24.26 -22.49 2.13
CA LYS A 187 -24.00 -22.85 0.74
C LYS A 187 -25.25 -22.64 -0.10
N LEU A 188 -25.11 -21.94 -1.22
CA LEU A 188 -26.11 -21.81 -2.26
C LEU A 188 -25.75 -22.72 -3.43
N ALA A 189 -26.76 -23.36 -4.01
CA ALA A 189 -26.60 -24.17 -5.21
C ALA A 189 -27.73 -23.93 -6.21
N ARG A 190 -27.42 -24.04 -7.50
CA ARG A 190 -28.40 -24.08 -8.60
C ARG A 190 -27.93 -25.11 -9.62
N GLU A 191 -28.85 -25.78 -10.29
CA GLU A 191 -28.53 -26.83 -11.26
C GLU A 191 -27.84 -26.26 -12.51
N ASN A 192 -28.33 -25.10 -12.97
CA ASN A 192 -27.79 -24.37 -14.09
C ASN A 192 -28.07 -22.86 -13.96
N THR A 193 -27.60 -22.07 -14.92
CA THR A 193 -27.73 -20.61 -14.87
C THR A 193 -29.16 -20.08 -15.07
N ALA A 194 -30.10 -20.92 -15.52
CA ALA A 194 -31.51 -20.59 -15.67
C ALA A 194 -32.36 -20.97 -14.44
N THR A 195 -31.80 -21.72 -13.49
CA THR A 195 -32.48 -22.12 -12.25
C THR A 195 -32.19 -21.17 -11.10
N ASN A 196 -33.17 -21.00 -10.21
CA ASN A 196 -33.03 -20.19 -8.99
C ASN A 196 -32.01 -20.83 -8.02
N TRP A 197 -31.40 -19.98 -7.20
CA TRP A 197 -30.54 -20.44 -6.10
C TRP A 197 -31.36 -21.13 -5.01
N THR A 198 -30.78 -22.18 -4.44
CA THR A 198 -31.33 -22.92 -3.31
C THR A 198 -30.32 -22.92 -2.17
N LEU A 199 -30.81 -22.72 -0.94
CA LEU A 199 -29.98 -22.86 0.26
C LEU A 199 -29.80 -24.34 0.56
N VAL A 200 -28.55 -24.81 0.50
CA VAL A 200 -28.19 -26.20 0.79
C VAL A 200 -28.25 -26.42 2.29
N ALA A 201 -28.90 -27.52 2.70
CA ALA A 201 -29.12 -27.86 4.11
C ALA A 201 -29.89 -26.78 4.90
N ALA A 202 -30.81 -26.07 4.23
CA ALA A 202 -31.73 -25.13 4.87
C ALA A 202 -32.45 -25.78 6.06
N ARG A 203 -32.50 -25.07 7.18
CA ARG A 203 -33.29 -25.50 8.35
C ARG A 203 -34.78 -25.30 8.07
N GLU A 204 -35.62 -25.94 8.87
CA GLU A 204 -37.06 -25.77 8.77
C GLU A 204 -37.44 -24.29 8.97
N GLY A 205 -38.16 -23.72 7.99
CA GLY A 205 -38.54 -22.31 7.96
C GLY A 205 -37.51 -21.34 7.38
N GLU A 206 -36.32 -21.83 6.99
CA GLU A 206 -35.28 -21.01 6.38
C GLU A 206 -35.46 -20.96 4.85
N ALA A 207 -35.65 -19.76 4.31
CA ALA A 207 -35.74 -19.52 2.87
C ALA A 207 -34.81 -18.37 2.49
N LEU A 208 -34.38 -18.34 1.24
CA LEU A 208 -33.75 -17.16 0.67
C LEU A 208 -34.81 -16.08 0.46
N ASP A 209 -34.55 -14.89 1.00
CA ASP A 209 -35.22 -13.68 0.55
C ASP A 209 -34.75 -13.38 -0.88
N GLN A 210 -35.70 -13.38 -1.83
CA GLN A 210 -35.47 -13.10 -3.25
C GLN A 210 -36.00 -11.72 -3.63
#